data_AF-A0A396PE10-F1
#
_entry.id   AF-A0A396PE10-F1
#
_cell.length_a   1.000
_cell.length_b   1.000
_cell.length_c   1.000
_cell.angle_alpha   90.00
_cell.angle_beta   90.00
_cell.angle_gamma   90.00
#
_symmetry.space_group_name_H-M   'P 1'
#
loop_
_entity.id
_entity.type
_entity.pdbx_description
1 polymer ?
#
loop_
_entity_poly.entity_id
_entity_poly.type
_entity_poly.pdbx_seq_one_letter_code
_entity_poly.pdbx_strand_id
1 'polypeptide(L)'
;MGYELLSKWDSTRPYAEAALYHHLWYDEKGGYPREYTHKGNDNAILYQILTCADCLGAATDSVGRAYSSCKNFADMLADLHCNAGRMFNPDLVQLFDSEQLQQEAGRLIAVEREQLYREVFCKNVELVL
;
A
#
# COMPACT_ATOMS: atom_id res chain seq x y z
N MET A 1 2.21 -11.90 14.40
CA MET A 1 1.86 -10.71 15.22
C MET A 1 0.61 -9.96 14.74
N GLY A 2 0.61 -9.29 13.57
CA GLY A 2 -0.55 -8.47 13.13
C GLY A 2 -1.85 -9.28 12.95
N TYR A 3 -1.77 -10.37 12.19
CA TYR A 3 -2.88 -11.33 12.01
C TYR A 3 -3.44 -11.84 13.35
N GLU A 4 -2.56 -12.29 14.25
CA GLU A 4 -2.96 -12.83 15.56
C GLU A 4 -3.65 -11.79 16.43
N LEU A 5 -3.18 -10.54 16.41
CA LEU A 5 -3.80 -9.45 17.15
C LEU A 5 -5.21 -9.17 16.62
N LEU A 6 -5.35 -8.96 15.32
CA LEU A 6 -6.63 -8.64 14.68
C LEU A 6 -7.63 -9.80 14.78
N SER A 7 -7.16 -11.04 14.87
CA SER A 7 -8.03 -12.22 14.99
C SER A 7 -8.76 -12.33 16.34
N LYS A 8 -8.30 -11.62 17.38
CA LYS A 8 -8.83 -11.75 18.75
C LYS A 8 -10.24 -11.21 18.94
N TRP A 9 -10.66 -10.22 18.15
CA TRP A 9 -11.96 -9.56 18.31
C TRP A 9 -12.80 -9.64 17.03
N ASP A 10 -14.10 -9.85 17.19
CA ASP A 10 -15.03 -9.97 16.05
C ASP A 10 -15.01 -8.73 15.15
N SER A 11 -14.86 -7.55 15.75
CA SER A 11 -14.80 -6.27 15.03
C SER A 11 -13.54 -6.10 14.18
N THR A 12 -12.44 -6.79 14.51
CA THR A 12 -11.15 -6.66 13.79
C THR A 12 -10.81 -7.87 12.95
N ARG A 13 -11.44 -9.02 13.20
CA ARG A 13 -11.17 -10.28 12.50
C ARG A 13 -11.26 -10.16 10.97
N PRO A 14 -12.20 -9.39 10.37
CA PRO A 14 -12.25 -9.25 8.90
C PRO A 14 -10.97 -8.67 8.27
N TYR A 15 -10.14 -7.96 9.04
CA TYR A 15 -8.90 -7.34 8.56
C TYR A 15 -7.65 -8.17 8.84
N ALA A 16 -7.78 -9.29 9.56
CA ALA A 16 -6.63 -10.08 9.97
C ALA A 16 -5.83 -10.58 8.77
N GLU A 17 -6.51 -11.11 7.75
CA GLU A 17 -5.88 -11.60 6.53
C GLU A 17 -5.19 -10.49 5.74
N ALA A 18 -5.71 -9.27 5.75
CA ALA A 18 -5.00 -8.14 5.15
C ALA A 18 -3.62 -7.94 5.80
N ALA A 19 -3.55 -7.98 7.14
CA ALA A 19 -2.28 -7.92 7.86
C ALA A 19 -1.37 -9.13 7.60
N LEU A 20 -1.92 -10.28 7.23
CA LEU A 20 -1.17 -11.49 6.91
C LEU A 20 -0.56 -11.44 5.51
N TYR A 21 -1.33 -11.05 4.50
CA TYR A 21 -0.98 -11.24 3.10
C TYR A 21 -0.37 -10.01 2.40
N HIS A 22 -0.53 -8.79 2.91
CA HIS A 22 -0.11 -7.57 2.19
C HIS A 22 1.41 -7.44 1.91
N HIS A 23 2.26 -8.31 2.47
CA HIS A 23 3.68 -8.37 2.14
C HIS A 23 4.09 -9.62 1.34
N LEU A 24 3.15 -10.53 1.06
CA LEU A 24 3.40 -11.69 0.19
C LEU A 24 3.45 -11.22 -1.27
N TRP A 25 4.48 -11.65 -2.00
CA TRP A 25 4.62 -11.28 -3.41
C TRP A 25 3.68 -12.09 -4.30
N TYR A 26 3.26 -11.49 -5.41
CA TYR A 26 2.39 -12.13 -6.40
C TYR A 26 2.90 -13.50 -6.87
N ASP A 27 4.21 -13.64 -7.13
CA ASP A 27 4.80 -14.90 -7.61
C ASP A 27 5.11 -15.92 -6.50
N GLU A 28 4.86 -15.54 -5.24
CA GLU A 28 5.11 -16.34 -4.03
C GLU A 28 6.59 -16.76 -3.85
N LYS A 29 7.53 -16.15 -4.58
CA LYS A 29 8.97 -16.44 -4.48
C LYS A 29 9.73 -15.43 -3.62
N GLY A 30 9.07 -14.34 -3.23
CA GLY A 30 9.59 -13.35 -2.30
C GLY A 30 8.51 -12.83 -1.35
N GLY A 31 8.84 -11.77 -0.62
CA GLY A 31 7.97 -11.26 0.43
C GLY A 31 7.89 -12.19 1.65
N TYR A 32 6.90 -11.94 2.49
CA TYR A 32 6.61 -12.72 3.69
C TYR A 32 5.14 -12.62 4.06
N PRO A 33 4.59 -13.60 4.82
CA PRO A 33 5.22 -14.84 5.29
C PRO A 33 5.39 -15.90 4.18
N ARG A 34 6.46 -16.70 4.25
CA ARG A 34 6.84 -17.63 3.16
C ARG A 34 6.04 -18.93 3.14
N GLU A 35 5.38 -19.25 4.25
CA GLU A 35 4.61 -20.46 4.45
C GLU A 35 3.15 -20.33 3.97
N TYR A 36 2.76 -19.18 3.41
CA TYR A 36 1.42 -18.90 2.91
C TYR A 36 1.39 -18.77 1.39
N THR A 37 0.23 -19.05 0.81
CA THR A 37 -0.05 -18.97 -0.63
C THR A 37 -1.39 -18.27 -0.85
N HIS A 38 -1.50 -17.56 -1.97
CA HIS A 38 -2.76 -17.02 -2.48
C HIS A 38 -3.66 -18.10 -3.09
N LYS A 39 -3.14 -19.30 -3.37
CA LYS A 39 -3.91 -20.38 -4.00
C LYS A 39 -5.08 -20.79 -3.11
N GLY A 40 -6.30 -20.71 -3.67
CA GLY A 40 -7.53 -21.03 -2.95
C GLY A 40 -8.01 -19.93 -2.01
N ASN A 41 -7.39 -18.74 -2.05
CA ASN A 41 -7.87 -17.55 -1.34
C ASN A 41 -8.64 -16.64 -2.31
N ASP A 42 -9.97 -16.62 -2.17
CA ASP A 42 -10.87 -15.83 -3.03
C ASP A 42 -10.63 -14.31 -2.90
N ASN A 43 -10.04 -13.87 -1.79
CA ASN A 43 -9.72 -12.46 -1.52
C ASN A 43 -8.30 -12.06 -1.93
N ALA A 44 -7.52 -12.95 -2.58
CA ALA A 44 -6.11 -12.69 -2.90
C ALA A 44 -5.88 -11.34 -3.62
N ILE A 45 -6.78 -10.97 -4.54
CA ILE A 45 -6.69 -9.69 -5.27
C ILE A 45 -6.78 -8.47 -4.33
N LEU A 46 -7.57 -8.54 -3.26
CA LEU A 46 -7.69 -7.45 -2.28
C LEU A 46 -6.35 -7.21 -1.58
N TYR A 47 -5.64 -8.27 -1.21
CA TYR A 47 -4.35 -8.15 -0.54
C TYR A 47 -3.26 -7.68 -1.49
N GLN A 48 -3.31 -8.10 -2.76
CA GLN A 48 -2.40 -7.60 -3.80
C GLN A 48 -2.60 -6.10 -4.08
N ILE A 49 -3.85 -5.62 -4.05
CA ILE A 49 -4.15 -4.18 -4.07
C ILE A 49 -3.53 -3.47 -2.86
N LEU A 50 -3.66 -4.05 -1.66
CA LEU A 50 -3.06 -3.50 -0.45
C LEU A 50 -1.53 -3.47 -0.52
N THR A 51 -0.88 -4.49 -1.07
CA THR A 51 0.57 -4.51 -1.31
C THR A 51 1.00 -3.34 -2.21
N CYS A 52 0.28 -3.11 -3.32
CA CYS A 52 0.55 -1.98 -4.20
C CYS A 52 0.36 -0.64 -3.48
N ALA A 53 -0.74 -0.47 -2.76
CA ALA A 53 -1.05 0.76 -2.03
C ALA A 53 -0.03 1.05 -0.92
N ASP A 54 0.38 0.05 -0.15
CA ASP A 54 1.41 0.16 0.90
C ASP A 54 2.75 0.59 0.30
N CYS A 55 3.18 -0.07 -0.78
CA CYS A 55 4.44 0.27 -1.45
C CYS A 55 4.42 1.69 -2.04
N LEU A 56 3.33 2.06 -2.72
CA LEU A 56 3.14 3.41 -3.26
C LEU A 56 3.17 4.45 -2.14
N GLY A 57 2.41 4.24 -1.07
CA GLY A 57 2.35 5.14 0.08
C GLY A 57 3.70 5.29 0.74
N ALA A 58 4.37 4.19 1.08
CA ALA A 58 5.64 4.20 1.81
C ALA A 58 6.79 4.81 1.00
N ALA A 59 6.91 4.47 -0.29
CA ALA A 59 8.05 4.91 -1.09
C ALA A 59 7.97 6.40 -1.52
N THR A 60 6.76 6.96 -1.53
CA THR A 60 6.53 8.36 -1.91
C THR A 60 6.33 9.30 -0.73
N ASP A 61 6.28 8.80 0.50
CA ASP A 61 6.02 9.61 1.70
C ASP A 61 7.24 10.46 2.08
N SER A 62 7.31 11.66 1.53
CA SER A 62 8.36 12.65 1.81
C SER A 62 8.23 13.35 3.16
N VAL A 63 7.06 13.27 3.81
CA VAL A 63 6.79 13.97 5.07
C VAL A 63 7.02 13.04 6.26
N GLY A 64 6.39 11.86 6.26
CA GLY A 64 6.50 10.87 7.34
C GLY A 64 7.78 10.03 7.28
N ARG A 65 8.44 9.96 6.11
CA ARG A 65 9.72 9.22 5.92
C ARG A 65 10.84 10.10 5.35
N ALA A 66 10.94 11.33 5.86
CA ALA A 66 11.93 12.34 5.46
C ALA A 66 13.41 11.92 5.57
N TYR A 67 13.72 10.80 6.23
CA TYR A 67 15.07 10.24 6.38
C TYR A 67 15.52 9.33 5.22
N SER A 68 14.68 9.11 4.21
CA SER A 68 14.99 8.30 3.03
C SER A 68 14.85 9.11 1.73
N SER A 69 15.64 8.79 0.70
CA SER A 69 15.46 9.36 -0.64
C SER A 69 14.09 8.95 -1.16
N CYS A 70 13.13 9.87 -1.09
CA CYS A 70 11.75 9.58 -1.48
C CYS A 70 11.64 9.54 -3.00
N LYS A 71 10.98 8.50 -3.50
CA LYS A 71 10.64 8.36 -4.91
C LYS A 71 9.46 9.26 -5.21
N ASN A 72 9.45 9.87 -6.39
CA ASN A 72 8.22 10.51 -6.87
C ASN A 72 7.25 9.45 -7.41
N PHE A 73 6.02 9.85 -7.76
CA PHE A 73 5.02 8.93 -8.28
C PHE A 73 5.46 8.24 -9.58
N ALA A 74 6.14 8.96 -10.49
CA ALA A 74 6.62 8.38 -11.74
C ALA A 74 7.72 7.33 -11.53
N ASP A 75 8.65 7.57 -10.59
CA ASP A 75 9.66 6.58 -10.20
C ASP A 75 9.00 5.30 -9.66
N MET A 76 7.98 5.46 -8.81
CA MET A 76 7.24 4.31 -8.27
C MET A 76 6.38 3.61 -9.30
N LEU A 77 5.80 4.33 -10.26
CA LEU A 77 5.09 3.73 -11.37
C LEU A 77 6.03 2.87 -12.22
N ALA A 78 7.23 3.37 -12.51
CA ALA A 78 8.26 2.60 -13.21
C ALA A 78 8.63 1.33 -12.42
N ASP A 79 8.74 1.41 -11.08
CA ASP A 79 8.99 0.22 -10.25
C ASP A 79 7.83 -0.78 -10.28
N LEU A 80 6.57 -0.32 -10.25
CA LEU A 80 5.41 -1.20 -10.36
C LEU A 80 5.49 -2.01 -11.65
N HIS A 81 5.74 -1.36 -12.80
CA HIS A 81 5.92 -2.04 -14.08
C HIS A 81 7.14 -2.96 -14.11
N CYS A 82 8.30 -2.54 -13.57
CA CYS A 82 9.50 -3.37 -13.51
C CYS A 82 9.32 -4.65 -12.69
N ASN A 83 8.41 -4.64 -11.71
CA ASN A 83 8.18 -5.74 -10.79
C ASN A 83 6.83 -6.46 -11.01
N ALA A 84 6.11 -6.14 -12.09
CA ALA A 84 4.89 -6.82 -12.50
C ALA A 84 5.15 -8.31 -12.76
N GLY A 85 4.25 -9.17 -12.28
CA GLY A 85 4.39 -10.62 -12.37
C GLY A 85 5.41 -11.23 -11.41
N ARG A 86 6.17 -10.42 -10.67
CA ARG A 86 7.05 -10.86 -9.57
C ARG A 86 6.48 -10.45 -8.22
N MET A 87 6.56 -9.16 -7.90
CA MET A 87 6.05 -8.62 -6.64
C MET A 87 4.58 -8.24 -6.73
N PHE A 88 4.19 -7.62 -7.85
CA PHE A 88 2.85 -7.08 -8.05
C PHE A 88 2.08 -7.91 -9.07
N ASN A 89 0.76 -8.00 -8.89
CA ASN A 89 -0.12 -8.62 -9.87
C ASN A 89 -0.05 -7.85 -11.21
N PRO A 90 0.29 -8.52 -12.33
CA PRO A 90 0.48 -7.84 -13.61
C PRO A 90 -0.81 -7.19 -14.14
N ASP A 91 -1.98 -7.81 -13.92
CA ASP A 91 -3.27 -7.25 -14.35
C ASP A 91 -3.61 -5.98 -13.56
N LEU A 92 -3.28 -5.97 -12.27
CA LEU A 92 -3.42 -4.78 -11.42
C LEU A 92 -2.48 -3.66 -11.86
N VAL A 93 -1.22 -3.98 -12.16
CA VAL A 93 -0.25 -3.00 -12.65
C VAL A 93 -0.70 -2.43 -14.00
N GLN A 94 -1.27 -3.26 -14.88
CA GLN A 94 -1.79 -2.82 -16.17
C GLN A 94 -2.90 -1.75 -16.05
N LEU A 95 -3.67 -1.73 -14.95
CA LEU A 95 -4.66 -0.67 -14.73
C LEU A 95 -4.01 0.72 -14.69
N PHE A 96 -2.75 0.82 -14.29
CA PHE A 96 -1.99 2.08 -14.31
C PHE A 96 -1.59 2.54 -15.70
N ASP A 97 -1.86 1.79 -16.78
CA ASP A 97 -1.74 2.32 -18.15
C ASP A 97 -2.79 3.41 -18.42
N SER A 98 -3.84 3.50 -17.59
CA SER A 98 -4.83 4.57 -17.64
C SER A 98 -4.28 5.89 -17.09
N GLU A 99 -4.22 6.92 -17.93
CA GLU A 99 -3.88 8.28 -17.51
C GLU A 99 -4.79 8.79 -16.38
N GLN A 100 -6.07 8.42 -16.41
CA GLN A 100 -7.03 8.81 -15.37
C GLN A 100 -6.65 8.23 -14.02
N LEU A 101 -6.24 6.95 -13.97
CA LEU A 101 -5.82 6.32 -12.72
C LEU A 101 -4.50 6.90 -12.23
N GLN A 102 -3.54 7.14 -13.13
CA GLN A 102 -2.27 7.78 -12.78
C GLN A 102 -2.48 9.17 -12.18
N GLN A 103 -3.35 9.99 -12.78
CA GLN A 103 -3.66 11.33 -12.29
C GLN A 103 -4.31 11.27 -10.89
N GLU A 104 -5.29 10.38 -10.69
CA GLU A 104 -5.98 10.26 -9.40
C GLU A 104 -5.04 9.74 -8.30
N ALA A 105 -4.28 8.67 -8.58
CA ALA A 105 -3.31 8.12 -7.63
C ALA A 105 -2.20 9.13 -7.31
N GLY A 106 -1.70 9.84 -8.32
CA GLY A 106 -0.71 10.91 -8.15
C GLY A 106 -1.24 12.06 -7.29
N ARG A 107 -2.49 12.48 -7.51
CA ARG A 107 -3.15 13.53 -6.71
C ARG A 107 -3.29 13.12 -5.24
N LEU A 108 -3.77 11.90 -4.99
CA LEU A 108 -3.93 11.35 -3.63
C LEU A 108 -2.61 11.33 -2.87
N ILE A 109 -1.55 10.84 -3.52
CA ILE A 109 -0.25 10.62 -2.90
C ILE A 109 0.53 11.92 -2.72
N ALA A 110 0.52 12.82 -3.71
CA ALA A 110 1.34 14.03 -3.66
C ALA A 110 0.64 15.20 -2.95
N VAL A 111 -0.63 15.45 -3.28
CA VAL A 111 -1.34 16.67 -2.86
C VAL A 111 -2.21 16.39 -1.64
N GLU A 112 -3.12 15.43 -1.74
CA GLU A 112 -4.13 15.21 -0.69
C GLU A 112 -3.49 14.68 0.60
N ARG A 113 -2.48 13.80 0.51
CA ARG A 113 -1.76 13.32 1.69
C ARG A 113 -1.08 14.46 2.46
N GLU A 114 -0.41 15.39 1.78
CA GLU A 114 0.24 16.52 2.45
C GLU A 114 -0.80 17.45 3.09
N GLN A 115 -1.89 17.73 2.38
CA GLN A 115 -3.01 18.51 2.91
C GLN A 115 -3.59 17.84 4.16
N LEU A 116 -3.82 16.53 4.11
CA LEU A 116 -4.33 15.77 5.26
C LEU A 116 -3.38 15.83 6.45
N TYR A 117 -2.06 15.68 6.23
CA TYR A 117 -1.08 15.86 7.30
C TYR A 117 -1.16 17.27 7.90
N ARG A 118 -1.20 18.31 7.07
CA ARG A 118 -1.37 19.69 7.54
C ARG A 118 -2.65 19.86 8.32
N GLU A 119 -3.78 19.38 7.83
CA GLU A 119 -5.06 19.50 8.52
C GLU A 119 -5.05 18.82 9.89
N VAL A 120 -4.58 17.58 9.96
CA VAL A 120 -4.53 16.82 11.22
C VAL A 120 -3.56 17.47 12.20
N PHE A 121 -2.35 17.82 11.77
CA PHE A 121 -1.35 18.38 12.66
C PHE A 121 -1.61 19.85 13.02
N CYS A 122 -2.14 20.68 12.11
CA CYS A 122 -2.48 22.08 12.41
C CYS A 122 -3.76 22.21 13.25
N LYS A 123 -4.78 21.38 13.04
CA LYS A 123 -5.96 21.37 13.94
C LYS A 123 -5.59 21.00 15.38
N ASN A 124 -4.57 20.17 15.55
CA ASN A 124 -4.06 19.82 16.88
C ASN A 124 -3.24 20.93 17.56
N VAL A 125 -2.82 21.98 16.84
CA VAL A 125 -2.16 23.14 17.45
C VAL A 125 -3.17 24.10 18.08
N GLU A 126 -4.38 24.21 17.53
CA GLU A 126 -5.45 25.06 18.08
C GLU A 126 -6.12 24.47 19.34
N LEU A 127 -5.96 23.18 19.61
CA LEU A 127 -6.50 22.51 20.81
C LEU A 127 -5.53 22.52 22.01
N VAL A 128 -4.30 23.01 21.81
CA VAL A 128 -3.23 23.01 22.83
C VAL A 128 -2.78 24.44 23.20
N LEU A 129 -3.43 25.46 22.63
CA LEU A 129 -3.29 26.88 22.99
C LEU A 129 -4.60 27.42 23.55
#